data_AF-A0A6J0CRG8-F1
#
_entry.id   AF-A0A6J0CRG8-F1
#
_cell.length_a   1.000
_cell.length_b   1.000
_cell.length_c   1.000
_cell.angle_alpha   90.00
_cell.angle_beta   90.00
_cell.angle_gamma   90.00
#
_symmetry.space_group_name_H-M   'P 1'
#
loop_
_entity.id
_entity.type
_entity.pdbx_description
1 polymer ?
#
loop_
_entity_poly.entity_id
_entity_poly.type
_entity_poly.pdbx_seq_one_letter_code
_entity_poly.pdbx_strand_id
1 'polypeptide(L)'
;MALHRGSARAATASDKVQKNKSARTSGLSQGSRMEKLLGFEWTDLSSWQSVVALLNRPTDPANLAVFRFLFAFLMLLDIPQERGLSSLDRKYLDGLDVCRFPLLDALRPLPLDWMYLVYTIMFLGALGMLLGLCYRLSCVLFLLPYWYVFLLDKTSWNNHSYLYGLLAFQLTFMDANRYWSVDGLLNAQKKNAHVPLWNYTVLRGQIFIVYFIAGVKKLDADWVEGYSMEHLSRHWLFSPFKLVLSEELTSLLVVHWCGLLLDLSAGFLLFFDASRSIGLFFVSYFHCMNSQLFSIGMFPYVMLASSPLFCSTEWPRKLVARCPKRLQKLLPTKDAPQPSASCVYKRARARAGPKVGLRHQLGAVFTLLYLLEQLFLPYSHFLTQGYNNWTNGLYGYSWDMMVHSRSHQHVKITYRDGLTGELGYLNPGAF
;
A
#
# COMPACT_ATOMS: atom_id res chain seq x y z
N MET A 1 -12.10 68.38 77.79
CA MET A 1 -12.59 67.00 77.54
C MET A 1 -11.55 66.27 76.70
N ALA A 2 -11.11 65.10 77.17
CA ALA A 2 -9.97 64.28 76.74
C ALA A 2 -9.99 63.91 75.23
N LEU A 3 -8.89 63.77 74.47
CA LEU A 3 -7.67 62.92 74.54
C LEU A 3 -7.93 61.39 74.60
N HIS A 4 -7.70 60.70 73.47
CA HIS A 4 -7.06 59.36 73.29
C HIS A 4 -7.22 58.94 71.80
N ARG A 5 -6.23 58.70 70.92
CA ARG A 5 -5.02 57.83 70.84
C ARG A 5 -5.28 56.30 70.77
N GLY A 6 -4.81 55.69 69.66
CA GLY A 6 -4.50 54.26 69.46
C GLY A 6 -5.09 53.71 68.14
N SER A 7 -4.39 53.57 67.00
CA SER A 7 -3.17 52.80 66.64
C SER A 7 -3.39 51.29 66.41
N ALA A 8 -2.97 50.86 65.21
CA ALA A 8 -2.39 49.57 64.80
C ALA A 8 -3.27 48.34 64.54
N ARG A 9 -3.37 47.94 63.25
CA ARG A 9 -2.58 46.82 62.71
C ARG A 9 -2.62 46.80 61.17
N ALA A 10 -1.44 46.99 60.57
CA ALA A 10 -1.15 46.58 59.20
C ALA A 10 -0.51 45.18 59.23
N ALA A 11 -0.85 44.32 58.26
CA ALA A 11 0.04 43.26 57.80
C ALA A 11 -0.39 42.77 56.40
N THR A 12 0.49 43.01 55.45
CA THR A 12 0.54 42.54 54.06
C THR A 12 0.69 41.02 53.95
N ALA A 13 -0.02 40.39 53.00
CA ALA A 13 0.33 39.12 52.37
C ALA A 13 -0.64 38.88 51.19
N SER A 14 -0.29 38.36 50.03
CA SER A 14 0.94 37.89 49.40
C SER A 14 0.49 37.52 47.98
N ASP A 15 1.24 37.94 46.97
CA ASP A 15 1.10 37.50 45.59
C ASP A 15 1.03 35.97 45.51
N LYS A 16 -0.12 35.44 45.08
CA LYS A 16 -0.23 34.05 44.65
C LYS A 16 -0.42 33.99 43.15
N VAL A 17 0.73 33.99 42.49
CA VAL A 17 1.00 33.41 41.17
C VAL A 17 0.07 32.22 40.90
N GLN A 18 -0.88 32.42 39.98
CA GLN A 18 -1.74 31.38 39.45
C GLN A 18 -0.92 30.55 38.43
N LYS A 19 -0.08 29.65 38.95
CA LYS A 19 0.58 28.60 38.16
C LYS A 19 -0.50 27.66 37.64
N ASN A 20 -0.93 27.87 36.39
CA ASN A 20 -1.64 26.88 35.60
C ASN A 20 -0.78 25.61 35.53
N LYS A 21 -1.12 24.62 36.36
CA LYS A 21 -0.56 23.27 36.29
C LYS A 21 -0.93 22.69 34.94
N SER A 22 0.05 22.67 34.04
CA SER A 22 0.08 21.78 32.89
C SER A 22 -0.31 20.37 33.35
N ALA A 23 -1.47 19.89 32.92
CA ALA A 23 -1.91 18.53 33.11
C ALA A 23 -0.87 17.60 32.43
N ARG A 24 0.07 17.08 33.24
CA ARG A 24 0.89 15.92 32.90
C ARG A 24 -0.04 14.72 32.77
N THR A 25 -0.61 14.51 31.59
CA THR A 25 -1.08 13.19 31.16
C THR A 25 0.14 12.41 30.66
N SER A 26 0.93 11.91 31.59
CA SER A 26 1.95 10.89 31.33
C SER A 26 1.82 9.80 32.40
N GLY A 27 0.63 9.20 32.48
CA GLY A 27 0.44 7.92 33.14
C GLY A 27 0.51 6.85 32.07
N LEU A 28 1.69 6.26 31.87
CA LEU A 28 1.84 4.99 31.17
C LEU A 28 1.10 3.94 32.02
N SER A 29 -0.13 3.58 31.66
CA SER A 29 -0.69 2.33 32.15
C SER A 29 0.23 1.22 31.66
N GLN A 30 0.74 0.39 32.57
CA GLN A 30 1.43 -0.83 32.19
C GLN A 30 0.40 -1.74 31.52
N GLY A 31 0.27 -1.59 30.19
CA GLY A 31 -0.63 -2.41 29.39
C GLY A 31 -0.30 -3.89 29.54
N SER A 32 -1.32 -4.74 29.34
CA SER A 32 -1.15 -6.19 29.35
C SER A 32 -0.06 -6.63 28.35
N ARG A 33 0.55 -7.81 28.56
CA ARG A 33 1.56 -8.35 27.63
C ARG A 33 1.01 -8.41 26.20
N MET A 34 -0.29 -8.68 26.06
CA MET A 34 -0.98 -8.74 24.78
C MET A 34 -1.17 -7.36 24.17
N GLU A 35 -1.57 -6.34 24.94
CA GLU A 35 -1.64 -4.96 24.44
C GLU A 35 -0.28 -4.49 23.92
N LYS A 36 0.82 -4.86 24.59
CA LYS A 36 2.18 -4.56 24.15
C LYS A 36 2.61 -5.30 22.88
N LEU A 37 2.12 -6.52 22.65
CA LEU A 37 2.52 -7.36 21.51
C LEU A 37 1.64 -7.17 20.27
N LEU A 38 0.32 -7.11 20.47
CA LEU A 38 -0.69 -7.07 19.41
C LEU A 38 -1.28 -5.67 19.21
N GLY A 39 -1.11 -4.78 20.20
CA GLY A 39 -1.68 -3.44 20.18
C GLY A 39 -3.18 -3.37 20.49
N PHE A 40 -3.81 -4.45 20.98
CA PHE A 40 -5.21 -4.50 21.41
C PHE A 40 -5.45 -5.57 22.50
N GLU A 41 -6.61 -5.52 23.17
CA GLU A 41 -7.01 -6.49 24.20
C GLU A 41 -8.17 -7.40 23.75
N TRP A 42 -8.36 -8.57 24.38
CA TRP A 42 -9.46 -9.51 24.08
C TRP A 42 -10.82 -8.86 24.36
N THR A 43 -10.85 -7.97 25.35
CA THR A 43 -12.00 -7.13 25.69
C THR A 43 -12.40 -6.21 24.53
N ASP A 44 -11.46 -5.78 23.69
CA ASP A 44 -11.74 -4.98 22.49
C ASP A 44 -12.42 -5.80 21.37
N LEU A 45 -12.36 -7.15 21.44
CA LEU A 45 -13.02 -8.07 20.50
C LEU A 45 -14.31 -8.71 21.06
N SER A 46 -14.67 -8.40 22.30
CA SER A 46 -15.80 -9.04 23.01
C SER A 46 -17.18 -8.73 22.44
N SER A 47 -17.33 -7.60 21.73
CA SER A 47 -18.61 -7.17 21.15
C SER A 47 -18.40 -6.35 19.88
N TRP A 48 -19.44 -6.27 19.04
CA TRP A 48 -19.42 -5.44 17.84
C TRP A 48 -19.09 -3.96 18.16
N GLN A 49 -19.63 -3.41 19.24
CA GLN A 49 -19.35 -2.04 19.65
C GLN A 49 -17.89 -1.85 20.06
N SER A 50 -17.30 -2.84 20.72
CA SER A 50 -15.88 -2.85 21.09
C SER A 50 -14.99 -2.88 19.84
N VAL A 51 -15.33 -3.71 18.85
CA VAL A 51 -14.61 -3.79 17.57
C VAL A 51 -14.68 -2.47 16.80
N VAL A 52 -15.88 -1.87 16.70
CA VAL A 52 -16.07 -0.55 16.07
C VAL A 52 -15.25 0.51 16.80
N ALA A 53 -15.23 0.50 18.13
CA ALA A 53 -14.44 1.44 18.92
C ALA A 53 -12.93 1.23 18.74
N LEU A 54 -12.46 -0.03 18.65
CA LEU A 54 -11.07 -0.37 18.39
C LEU A 54 -10.63 0.15 17.01
N LEU A 55 -11.38 -0.19 15.97
CA LEU A 55 -11.08 0.22 14.58
C LEU A 55 -11.16 1.73 14.39
N ASN A 56 -11.92 2.46 15.22
CA ASN A 56 -12.02 3.91 15.14
C ASN A 56 -11.20 4.64 16.22
N ARG A 57 -10.34 3.95 16.97
CA ARG A 57 -9.49 4.62 17.97
C ARG A 57 -8.54 5.64 17.31
N PRO A 58 -8.24 6.76 17.98
CA PRO A 58 -7.35 7.78 17.43
C PRO A 58 -5.95 7.23 17.20
N THR A 59 -5.45 7.40 15.98
CA THR A 59 -4.11 7.00 15.55
C THR A 59 -3.41 8.17 14.86
N ASP A 60 -2.08 8.20 14.95
CA ASP A 60 -1.26 9.25 14.39
C ASP A 60 -1.35 9.36 12.85
N PRO A 61 -1.50 10.58 12.32
CA PRO A 61 -1.20 11.08 11.00
C PRO A 61 -0.23 10.37 10.09
N ALA A 62 0.95 10.28 10.67
CA ALA A 62 2.12 10.76 9.97
C ALA A 62 2.61 9.69 9.00
N ASN A 63 2.62 8.45 9.45
CA ASN A 63 3.01 7.31 8.63
C ASN A 63 2.07 7.11 7.43
N LEU A 64 0.75 7.26 7.62
CA LEU A 64 -0.24 7.18 6.53
C LEU A 64 0.01 8.26 5.47
N ALA A 65 0.36 9.48 5.88
CA ALA A 65 0.70 10.55 4.94
C ALA A 65 2.01 10.28 4.18
N VAL A 66 3.01 9.68 4.82
CA VAL A 66 4.24 9.24 4.14
C VAL A 66 3.92 8.18 3.09
N PHE A 67 3.11 7.18 3.44
CA PHE A 67 2.68 6.16 2.47
C PHE A 67 1.95 6.78 1.28
N ARG A 68 0.96 7.65 1.52
CA ARG A 68 0.26 8.40 0.46
C ARG A 68 1.26 9.13 -0.45
N PHE A 69 2.21 9.85 0.13
CA PHE A 69 3.22 10.60 -0.62
C PHE A 69 4.07 9.67 -1.49
N LEU A 70 4.63 8.59 -0.92
CA LEU A 70 5.49 7.66 -1.65
C LEU A 70 4.73 6.88 -2.73
N PHE A 71 3.53 6.39 -2.42
CA PHE A 71 2.69 5.69 -3.39
C PHE A 71 2.34 6.60 -4.56
N ALA A 72 1.84 7.81 -4.30
CA ALA A 72 1.49 8.76 -5.37
C ALA A 72 2.72 9.21 -6.18
N PHE A 73 3.89 9.31 -5.55
CA PHE A 73 5.15 9.59 -6.25
C PHE A 73 5.50 8.48 -7.24
N LEU A 74 5.40 7.21 -6.82
CA LEU A 74 5.64 6.09 -7.71
C LEU A 74 4.59 6.01 -8.82
N MET A 75 3.33 6.33 -8.54
CA MET A 75 2.30 6.38 -9.59
C MET A 75 2.56 7.49 -10.62
N LEU A 76 3.12 8.64 -10.21
CA LEU A 76 3.54 9.68 -11.16
C LEU A 76 4.64 9.21 -12.12
N LEU A 77 5.49 8.28 -11.68
CA LEU A 77 6.51 7.65 -12.53
C LEU A 77 5.93 6.50 -13.37
N ASP A 78 5.03 5.69 -12.79
CA ASP A 78 4.36 4.56 -13.45
C ASP A 78 3.53 5.00 -14.66
N ILE A 79 2.81 6.12 -14.55
CA ILE A 79 1.92 6.59 -15.62
C ILE A 79 2.64 6.82 -16.96
N PRO A 80 3.73 7.61 -17.05
CA PRO A 80 4.48 7.78 -18.28
C PRO A 80 5.23 6.55 -18.73
N GLN A 81 5.81 5.77 -17.81
CA GLN A 81 6.70 4.66 -18.16
C GLN A 81 5.93 3.35 -18.40
N GLU A 82 5.21 2.87 -17.40
CA GLU A 82 4.61 1.53 -17.40
C GLU A 82 3.18 1.54 -17.95
N ARG A 83 2.37 2.58 -17.67
CA ARG A 83 1.02 2.68 -18.27
C ARG A 83 1.08 3.22 -19.70
N GLY A 84 2.22 3.74 -20.14
CA GLY A 84 2.49 4.08 -21.53
C GLY A 84 1.99 5.46 -21.96
N LEU A 85 1.89 6.47 -21.07
CA LEU A 85 1.63 7.84 -21.53
C LEU A 85 2.74 8.36 -22.46
N SER A 86 3.99 7.93 -22.28
CA SER A 86 5.10 8.33 -23.15
C SER A 86 5.09 7.67 -24.55
N SER A 87 4.32 6.60 -24.73
CA SER A 87 4.23 5.80 -25.96
C SER A 87 2.76 5.59 -26.38
N LEU A 88 1.91 6.56 -26.06
CA LEU A 88 0.46 6.48 -26.18
C LEU A 88 0.02 6.38 -27.65
N ASP A 89 0.75 7.04 -28.54
CA ASP A 89 0.65 6.92 -30.00
C ASP A 89 0.88 5.47 -30.45
N ARG A 90 2.00 4.86 -30.08
CA ARG A 90 2.30 3.45 -30.41
C ARG A 90 1.25 2.50 -29.85
N LYS A 91 0.65 2.87 -28.71
CA LYS A 91 -0.36 2.06 -28.04
C LYS A 91 -1.74 2.17 -28.68
N TYR A 92 -2.16 3.31 -29.22
CA TYR A 92 -3.56 3.51 -29.64
C TYR A 92 -3.74 4.02 -31.07
N LEU A 93 -2.69 4.48 -31.77
CA LEU A 93 -2.78 5.10 -33.10
C LEU A 93 -3.15 4.08 -34.19
N ASP A 94 -2.50 2.92 -34.23
CA ASP A 94 -2.70 1.91 -35.27
C ASP A 94 -3.94 1.02 -35.05
N GLY A 95 -4.73 1.33 -34.01
CA GLY A 95 -5.80 0.47 -33.53
C GLY A 95 -5.22 -0.75 -32.81
N LEU A 96 -5.56 -0.92 -31.54
CA LEU A 96 -5.22 -2.15 -30.85
C LEU A 96 -6.12 -3.28 -31.35
N ASP A 97 -5.55 -4.31 -31.96
CA ASP A 97 -6.13 -5.67 -31.90
C ASP A 97 -6.01 -6.17 -30.46
N VAL A 98 -6.71 -5.52 -29.53
CA VAL A 98 -6.64 -5.84 -28.10
C VAL A 98 -7.42 -7.10 -27.79
N CYS A 99 -6.76 -8.03 -27.09
CA CYS A 99 -7.47 -9.06 -26.34
C CYS A 99 -8.21 -8.39 -25.18
N ARG A 100 -9.55 -8.40 -25.23
CA ARG A 100 -10.39 -7.78 -24.20
C ARG A 100 -10.75 -8.76 -23.11
N PHE A 101 -11.15 -8.24 -21.96
CA PHE A 101 -11.78 -9.05 -20.92
C PHE A 101 -13.14 -9.56 -21.42
N PRO A 102 -13.42 -10.87 -21.36
CA PRO A 102 -14.67 -11.44 -21.88
C PRO A 102 -15.94 -10.82 -21.29
N LEU A 103 -15.89 -10.37 -20.03
CA LEU A 103 -17.03 -9.76 -19.32
C LEU A 103 -17.13 -8.24 -19.53
N LEU A 104 -16.17 -7.61 -20.23
CA LEU A 104 -16.09 -6.17 -20.47
C LEU A 104 -15.75 -5.88 -21.94
N ASP A 105 -16.30 -6.68 -22.86
CA ASP A 105 -16.09 -6.58 -24.31
C ASP A 105 -16.55 -5.23 -24.92
N ALA A 106 -17.53 -4.61 -24.26
CA ALA A 106 -18.05 -3.28 -24.56
C ALA A 106 -17.06 -2.15 -24.26
N LEU A 107 -16.07 -2.37 -23.40
CA LEU A 107 -15.06 -1.36 -23.07
C LEU A 107 -14.08 -1.21 -24.24
N ARG A 108 -14.01 -0.01 -24.82
CA ARG A 108 -13.17 0.30 -25.97
C ARG A 108 -12.32 1.54 -25.68
N PRO A 109 -11.10 1.62 -26.24
CA PRO A 109 -10.31 2.83 -26.16
C PRO A 109 -11.08 3.99 -26.81
N LEU A 110 -10.94 5.18 -26.23
CA LEU A 110 -11.44 6.41 -26.84
C LEU A 110 -10.51 6.78 -28.02
N PRO A 111 -10.93 7.71 -28.90
CA PRO A 111 -10.02 8.27 -29.89
C PRO A 111 -8.75 8.82 -29.23
N LEU A 112 -7.63 8.81 -29.96
CA LEU A 112 -6.30 9.08 -29.43
C LEU A 112 -6.21 10.37 -28.60
N ASP A 113 -6.80 11.47 -29.09
CA ASP A 113 -6.82 12.76 -28.39
C ASP A 113 -7.51 12.69 -27.02
N TRP A 114 -8.59 11.93 -26.93
CA TRP A 114 -9.30 11.71 -25.67
C TRP A 114 -8.50 10.80 -24.73
N MET A 115 -7.73 9.86 -25.27
CA MET A 115 -6.82 9.05 -24.45
C MET A 115 -5.72 9.92 -23.83
N TYR A 116 -5.15 10.90 -24.53
CA TYR A 116 -4.23 11.87 -23.92
C TYR A 116 -4.87 12.64 -22.76
N LEU A 117 -6.13 13.05 -22.90
CA LEU A 117 -6.88 13.71 -21.82
C LEU A 117 -7.07 12.78 -20.62
N VAL A 118 -7.49 11.53 -20.83
CA VAL A 118 -7.66 10.52 -19.77
C VAL A 118 -6.37 10.34 -18.97
N TYR A 119 -5.24 10.19 -19.65
CA TYR A 119 -3.95 10.02 -18.97
C TYR A 119 -3.48 11.30 -18.28
N THR A 120 -3.78 12.48 -18.83
CA THR A 120 -3.47 13.77 -18.16
C THR A 120 -4.30 13.93 -16.89
N ILE A 121 -5.58 13.57 -16.91
CA ILE A 121 -6.43 13.56 -15.71
C ILE A 121 -5.86 12.59 -14.67
N MET A 122 -5.47 11.38 -15.09
CA MET A 122 -4.83 10.39 -14.22
C MET A 122 -3.56 10.94 -13.57
N PHE A 123 -2.69 11.57 -14.37
CA PHE A 123 -1.43 12.16 -13.92
C PHE A 123 -1.64 13.31 -12.94
N LEU A 124 -2.56 14.23 -13.24
CA LEU A 124 -2.93 15.32 -12.35
C LEU A 124 -3.58 14.81 -11.05
N GLY A 125 -4.37 13.72 -11.14
CA GLY A 125 -4.90 13.02 -9.98
C GLY A 125 -3.80 12.47 -9.07
N ALA A 126 -2.78 11.80 -9.64
CA ALA A 126 -1.61 11.33 -8.90
C ALA A 126 -0.82 12.49 -8.27
N LEU A 127 -0.64 13.60 -9.00
CA LEU A 127 0.04 14.80 -8.48
C LEU A 127 -0.73 15.44 -7.33
N GLY A 128 -2.05 15.62 -7.48
CA GLY A 128 -2.92 16.12 -6.42
C GLY A 128 -2.92 15.20 -5.20
N MET A 129 -2.89 13.88 -5.42
CA MET A 129 -2.79 12.88 -4.35
C MET A 129 -1.44 12.97 -3.63
N LEU A 130 -0.32 13.17 -4.34
CA LEU A 130 1.03 13.39 -3.80
C LEU A 130 1.13 14.66 -2.95
N LEU A 131 0.49 15.75 -3.39
CA LEU A 131 0.45 16.99 -2.62
C LEU A 131 -0.57 16.94 -1.47
N GLY A 132 -1.53 16.02 -1.53
CA GLY A 132 -2.69 16.01 -0.65
C GLY A 132 -3.56 17.25 -0.85
N LEU A 133 -3.67 17.74 -2.09
CA LEU A 133 -4.50 18.86 -2.52
C LEU A 133 -5.83 18.32 -3.04
N CYS A 134 -6.96 18.87 -2.56
CA CYS A 134 -8.30 18.39 -2.90
C CYS A 134 -8.38 16.86 -2.81
N TYR A 135 -7.76 16.29 -1.77
CA TYR A 135 -7.25 14.92 -1.76
C TYR A 135 -8.25 13.86 -2.25
N ARG A 136 -9.50 13.93 -1.79
CA ARG A 136 -10.54 12.96 -2.17
C ARG A 136 -10.86 13.02 -3.67
N LEU A 137 -10.95 14.24 -4.23
CA LEU A 137 -11.14 14.45 -5.65
C LEU A 137 -9.92 13.94 -6.42
N SER A 138 -8.70 14.27 -5.98
CA SER A 138 -7.46 13.82 -6.61
C SER A 138 -7.34 12.29 -6.65
N CYS A 139 -7.75 11.60 -5.58
CA CYS A 139 -7.83 10.14 -5.58
C CYS A 139 -8.81 9.61 -6.63
N VAL A 140 -10.00 10.21 -6.78
CA VAL A 140 -10.99 9.81 -7.81
C VAL A 140 -10.48 10.09 -9.22
N LEU A 141 -9.85 11.25 -9.45
CA LEU A 141 -9.25 11.62 -10.73
C LEU A 141 -8.10 10.70 -11.13
N PHE A 142 -7.41 10.09 -10.16
CA PHE A 142 -6.46 9.02 -10.44
C PHE A 142 -7.17 7.68 -10.67
N LEU A 143 -8.05 7.29 -9.75
CA LEU A 143 -8.63 5.95 -9.66
C LEU A 143 -9.49 5.58 -10.87
N LEU A 144 -10.37 6.47 -11.33
CA LEU A 144 -11.31 6.16 -12.40
C LEU A 144 -10.58 5.98 -13.75
N PRO A 145 -9.71 6.91 -14.20
CA PRO A 145 -8.88 6.68 -15.37
C PRO A 145 -7.96 5.46 -15.24
N TYR A 146 -7.41 5.21 -14.04
CA TYR A 146 -6.52 4.07 -13.81
C TYR A 146 -7.22 2.75 -14.11
N TRP A 147 -8.40 2.52 -13.52
CA TRP A 147 -9.17 1.30 -13.76
C TRP A 147 -9.66 1.20 -15.19
N TYR A 148 -10.08 2.32 -15.78
CA TYR A 148 -10.44 2.36 -17.19
C TYR A 148 -9.28 1.87 -18.08
N VAL A 149 -8.09 2.48 -17.96
CA VAL A 149 -6.90 2.11 -18.74
C VAL A 149 -6.47 0.67 -18.46
N PHE A 150 -6.53 0.23 -17.21
CA PHE A 150 -6.14 -1.12 -16.82
C PHE A 150 -7.05 -2.21 -17.42
N LEU A 151 -8.36 -1.93 -17.54
CA LEU A 151 -9.33 -2.89 -18.06
C LEU A 151 -9.48 -2.89 -19.59
N LEU A 152 -8.82 -1.97 -20.30
CA LEU A 152 -8.88 -1.91 -21.77
C LEU A 152 -8.17 -3.07 -22.47
N ASP A 153 -7.13 -3.64 -21.83
CA ASP A 153 -6.26 -4.64 -22.46
C ASP A 153 -5.93 -5.77 -21.49
N LYS A 154 -6.43 -6.97 -21.78
CA LYS A 154 -6.15 -8.18 -21.01
C LYS A 154 -4.71 -8.66 -21.16
N THR A 155 -4.06 -8.39 -22.28
CA THR A 155 -2.66 -8.82 -22.51
C THR A 155 -1.68 -8.09 -21.58
N SER A 156 -2.03 -6.87 -21.19
CA SER A 156 -1.30 -6.04 -20.24
C SER A 156 -1.65 -6.35 -18.77
N TRP A 157 -2.47 -7.38 -18.49
CA TRP A 157 -2.85 -7.73 -17.11
C TRP A 157 -1.64 -8.09 -16.26
N ASN A 158 -1.57 -7.50 -15.07
CA ASN A 158 -0.56 -7.78 -14.08
C ASN A 158 -1.15 -7.60 -12.67
N ASN A 159 -0.98 -8.60 -11.80
CA ASN A 159 -1.48 -8.55 -10.43
C ASN A 159 -0.88 -7.38 -9.61
N HIS A 160 0.32 -6.92 -9.97
CA HIS A 160 0.92 -5.74 -9.33
C HIS A 160 0.16 -4.46 -9.68
N SER A 161 -0.23 -4.30 -10.94
CA SER A 161 -1.06 -3.17 -11.37
C SER A 161 -2.45 -3.25 -10.73
N TYR A 162 -3.03 -4.44 -10.66
CA TYR A 162 -4.26 -4.67 -9.91
C TYR A 162 -4.15 -4.20 -8.45
N LEU A 163 -3.05 -4.55 -7.76
CA LEU A 163 -2.76 -4.09 -6.41
C LEU A 163 -2.69 -2.55 -6.31
N TYR A 164 -2.14 -1.85 -7.30
CA TYR A 164 -2.11 -0.37 -7.25
C TYR A 164 -3.51 0.23 -7.35
N GLY A 165 -4.37 -0.34 -8.19
CA GLY A 165 -5.79 0.02 -8.26
C GLY A 165 -6.49 -0.18 -6.92
N LEU A 166 -6.21 -1.30 -6.23
CA LEU A 166 -6.73 -1.56 -4.89
C LEU A 166 -6.21 -0.58 -3.84
N LEU A 167 -4.91 -0.29 -3.83
CA LEU A 167 -4.32 0.68 -2.89
C LEU A 167 -4.88 2.09 -3.12
N ALA A 168 -5.08 2.49 -4.38
CA ALA A 168 -5.71 3.76 -4.72
C ALA A 168 -7.19 3.81 -4.32
N PHE A 169 -7.92 2.71 -4.52
CA PHE A 169 -9.30 2.56 -4.05
C PHE A 169 -9.37 2.74 -2.53
N GLN A 170 -8.52 2.03 -1.78
CA GLN A 170 -8.41 2.16 -0.33
C GLN A 170 -8.10 3.60 0.10
N LEU A 171 -7.09 4.24 -0.50
CA LEU A 171 -6.71 5.62 -0.22
C LEU A 171 -7.88 6.59 -0.44
N THR A 172 -8.72 6.35 -1.44
CA THR A 172 -9.90 7.18 -1.73
C THR A 172 -10.85 7.29 -0.52
N PHE A 173 -10.95 6.24 0.31
CA PHE A 173 -11.78 6.24 1.53
C PHE A 173 -11.05 6.69 2.80
N MET A 174 -9.71 6.68 2.79
CA MET A 174 -8.89 7.02 3.95
C MET A 174 -8.67 8.52 4.15
N ASP A 175 -8.33 8.91 5.37
CA ASP A 175 -8.01 10.28 5.76
C ASP A 175 -6.49 10.55 5.66
N ALA A 176 -5.84 10.18 4.55
CA ALA A 176 -4.38 10.33 4.36
C ALA A 176 -3.93 11.78 4.09
N ASN A 177 -4.88 12.72 4.02
CA ASN A 177 -4.64 14.16 3.90
C ASN A 177 -4.59 14.89 5.25
N ARG A 178 -4.60 14.20 6.38
CA ARG A 178 -4.56 14.85 7.71
C ARG A 178 -3.16 15.23 8.18
N TYR A 179 -2.11 14.82 7.47
CA TYR A 179 -0.74 15.19 7.77
C TYR A 179 0.03 15.41 6.46
N TRP A 180 1.00 16.33 6.50
CA TRP A 180 1.88 16.68 5.38
C TRP A 180 1.13 16.82 4.04
N SER A 181 0.11 17.68 4.02
CA SER A 181 -0.80 17.88 2.89
C SER A 181 -1.12 19.35 2.69
N VAL A 182 -1.39 19.75 1.45
CA VAL A 182 -1.89 21.10 1.14
C VAL A 182 -3.27 21.32 1.74
N ASP A 183 -4.15 20.31 1.74
CA ASP A 183 -5.45 20.35 2.42
C ASP A 183 -5.35 20.78 3.90
N GLY A 184 -4.31 20.32 4.62
CA GLY A 184 -4.06 20.69 6.00
C GLY A 184 -3.48 22.09 6.17
N LEU A 185 -2.83 22.64 5.15
CA LEU A 185 -2.41 24.04 5.14
C LEU A 185 -3.61 24.98 4.93
N LEU A 186 -4.56 24.57 4.08
CA LEU A 186 -5.76 25.35 3.76
C LEU A 186 -6.87 25.22 4.81
N ASN A 187 -6.92 24.11 5.56
CA ASN A 187 -7.96 23.88 6.57
C ASN A 187 -7.38 23.39 7.90
N ALA A 188 -7.49 24.25 8.93
CA ALA A 188 -7.01 23.98 10.27
C ALA A 188 -7.63 22.72 10.90
N GLN A 189 -8.85 22.32 10.55
CA GLN A 189 -9.49 21.09 11.08
C GLN A 189 -8.88 19.80 10.50
N LYS A 190 -8.25 19.88 9.32
CA LYS A 190 -7.54 18.75 8.72
C LYS A 190 -6.09 18.66 9.18
N LYS A 191 -5.48 19.78 9.52
CA LYS A 191 -4.06 19.90 9.86
C LYS A 191 -3.66 19.02 11.05
N ASN A 192 -2.76 18.08 10.84
CA ASN A 192 -2.23 17.20 11.89
C ASN A 192 -3.32 16.60 12.79
N ALA A 193 -4.43 16.10 12.23
CA ALA A 193 -5.60 15.64 12.97
C ALA A 193 -5.74 14.12 12.95
N HIS A 194 -5.95 13.47 14.11
CA HIS A 194 -5.99 12.00 14.24
C HIS A 194 -6.82 11.30 13.14
N VAL A 195 -6.36 10.12 12.74
CA VAL A 195 -7.07 9.21 11.84
C VAL A 195 -7.51 7.96 12.60
N PRO A 196 -8.64 7.35 12.21
CA PRO A 196 -9.07 6.10 12.83
C PRO A 196 -8.13 4.96 12.45
N LEU A 197 -7.97 3.98 13.36
CA LEU A 197 -7.06 2.84 13.18
C LEU A 197 -7.32 2.05 11.90
N TRP A 198 -8.58 1.93 11.48
CA TRP A 198 -8.96 1.13 10.32
C TRP A 198 -8.24 1.54 9.03
N ASN A 199 -7.84 2.81 8.88
CA ASN A 199 -7.04 3.27 7.75
C ASN A 199 -5.73 2.46 7.63
N TYR A 200 -5.08 2.17 8.76
CA TYR A 200 -3.88 1.35 8.81
C TYR A 200 -4.22 -0.14 8.71
N THR A 201 -5.31 -0.59 9.35
CA THR A 201 -5.71 -2.00 9.34
C THR A 201 -5.95 -2.51 7.91
N VAL A 202 -6.66 -1.73 7.08
CA VAL A 202 -6.95 -2.12 5.69
C VAL A 202 -5.67 -2.16 4.85
N LEU A 203 -4.82 -1.11 4.91
CA LEU A 203 -3.57 -1.08 4.15
C LEU A 203 -2.59 -2.18 4.58
N ARG A 204 -2.36 -2.33 5.89
CA ARG A 204 -1.47 -3.37 6.43
C ARG A 204 -2.02 -4.76 6.11
N GLY A 205 -3.34 -4.93 6.20
CA GLY A 205 -4.02 -6.16 5.83
C GLY A 205 -3.84 -6.50 4.36
N GLN A 206 -4.00 -5.54 3.44
CA GLN A 206 -3.75 -5.76 2.01
C GLN A 206 -2.32 -6.24 1.76
N ILE A 207 -1.32 -5.53 2.30
CA ILE A 207 0.10 -5.88 2.10
C ILE A 207 0.43 -7.23 2.74
N PHE A 208 -0.14 -7.52 3.92
CA PHE A 208 -0.02 -8.82 4.57
C PHE A 208 -0.58 -9.94 3.68
N ILE A 209 -1.79 -9.76 3.14
CA ILE A 209 -2.45 -10.75 2.27
C ILE A 209 -1.62 -11.02 1.03
N VAL A 210 -1.05 -9.98 0.41
CA VAL A 210 -0.16 -10.14 -0.77
C VAL A 210 1.00 -11.08 -0.46
N TYR A 211 1.74 -10.86 0.64
CA TYR A 211 2.84 -11.76 1.02
C TYR A 211 2.34 -13.17 1.36
N PHE A 212 1.33 -13.25 2.22
CA PHE A 212 0.85 -14.53 2.71
C PHE A 212 0.31 -15.41 1.58
N ILE A 213 -0.50 -14.86 0.69
CA ILE A 213 -1.02 -15.60 -0.47
C ILE A 213 0.09 -15.93 -1.47
N ALA A 214 1.07 -15.05 -1.68
CA ALA A 214 2.24 -15.37 -2.51
C ALA A 214 3.04 -16.55 -1.94
N GLY A 215 3.15 -16.65 -0.62
CA GLY A 215 3.77 -17.78 0.06
C GLY A 215 2.93 -19.07 -0.03
N VAL A 216 1.62 -18.98 0.19
CA VAL A 216 0.71 -20.12 0.06
C VAL A 216 0.73 -20.69 -1.36
N LYS A 217 0.79 -19.82 -2.38
CA LYS A 217 0.87 -20.25 -3.79
C LYS A 217 2.19 -20.95 -4.12
N LYS A 218 3.27 -20.69 -3.39
CA LYS A 218 4.58 -21.35 -3.52
C LYS A 218 4.69 -22.70 -2.78
N LEU A 219 3.62 -23.16 -2.16
CA LEU A 219 3.56 -24.50 -1.54
C LEU A 219 3.29 -25.60 -2.57
N ASP A 220 3.16 -25.27 -3.84
CA ASP A 220 3.03 -26.25 -4.92
C ASP A 220 4.32 -27.06 -5.10
N ALA A 221 4.19 -28.26 -5.65
CA ALA A 221 5.31 -29.19 -5.82
C ALA A 221 6.40 -28.62 -6.74
N ASP A 222 6.04 -27.88 -7.80
CA ASP A 222 7.01 -27.34 -8.75
C ASP A 222 7.92 -26.30 -8.08
N TRP A 223 7.36 -25.48 -7.17
CA TRP A 223 8.17 -24.54 -6.39
C TRP A 223 8.97 -25.24 -5.28
N VAL A 224 8.35 -26.13 -4.49
CA VAL A 224 9.01 -26.78 -3.34
C VAL A 224 10.16 -27.69 -3.77
N GLU A 225 10.02 -28.37 -4.92
CA GLU A 225 11.04 -29.25 -5.48
C GLU A 225 12.07 -28.51 -6.36
N GLY A 226 11.85 -27.22 -6.63
CA GLY A 226 12.81 -26.37 -7.34
C GLY A 226 12.78 -26.46 -8.87
N TYR A 227 11.69 -26.98 -9.44
CA TYR A 227 11.49 -27.05 -10.90
C TYR A 227 11.04 -25.71 -11.50
N SER A 228 10.40 -24.86 -10.69
CA SER A 228 10.10 -23.49 -11.10
C SER A 228 11.39 -22.69 -11.31
N MET A 229 11.43 -21.81 -12.31
CA MET A 229 12.54 -20.83 -12.46
C MET A 229 13.95 -21.44 -12.36
N GLU A 230 14.17 -22.65 -12.89
CA GLU A 230 15.36 -23.50 -12.66
C GLU A 230 16.69 -22.75 -12.86
N HIS A 231 16.75 -21.84 -13.84
CA HIS A 231 17.98 -21.12 -14.20
C HIS A 231 18.19 -19.81 -13.43
N LEU A 232 17.30 -19.44 -12.51
CA LEU A 232 17.38 -18.15 -11.81
C LEU A 232 18.63 -18.04 -10.93
N SER A 233 19.08 -19.17 -10.34
CA SER A 233 20.30 -19.25 -9.52
C SER A 233 21.59 -18.97 -10.32
N ARG A 234 21.54 -19.00 -11.66
CA ARG A 234 22.67 -18.63 -12.52
C ARG A 234 22.95 -17.13 -12.49
N HIS A 235 21.96 -16.31 -12.16
CA HIS A 235 22.11 -14.86 -12.11
C HIS A 235 23.23 -14.44 -11.13
N TRP A 236 23.95 -13.35 -11.46
CA TRP A 236 25.14 -12.92 -10.73
C TRP A 236 24.88 -12.58 -9.25
N LEU A 237 23.64 -12.22 -8.92
CA LEU A 237 23.20 -11.95 -7.54
C LEU A 237 23.38 -13.15 -6.60
N PHE A 238 23.35 -14.36 -7.15
CA PHE A 238 23.51 -15.59 -6.37
C PHE A 238 24.96 -16.09 -6.34
N SER A 239 25.89 -15.45 -7.04
CA SER A 239 27.32 -15.83 -7.05
C SER A 239 27.95 -15.96 -5.66
N PRO A 240 27.65 -15.10 -4.65
CA PRO A 240 28.19 -15.28 -3.31
C PRO A 240 27.79 -16.61 -2.65
N PHE A 241 26.57 -17.10 -2.89
CA PHE A 241 26.11 -18.38 -2.35
C PHE A 241 26.79 -19.58 -3.03
N LYS A 242 27.12 -19.43 -4.32
CA LYS A 242 27.82 -20.44 -5.12
C LYS A 242 29.29 -20.66 -4.73
N LEU A 243 29.84 -19.83 -3.82
CA LEU A 243 31.15 -20.09 -3.22
C LEU A 243 31.11 -21.26 -2.22
N VAL A 244 29.93 -21.58 -1.68
CA VAL A 244 29.74 -22.59 -0.63
C VAL A 244 28.75 -23.68 -1.05
N LEU A 245 27.78 -23.35 -1.91
CA LEU A 245 26.73 -24.26 -2.39
C LEU A 245 26.90 -24.54 -3.89
N SER A 246 26.45 -25.71 -4.34
CA SER A 246 26.30 -25.97 -5.78
C SER A 246 25.22 -25.07 -6.40
N GLU A 247 25.19 -24.95 -7.73
CA GLU A 247 24.13 -24.23 -8.43
C GLU A 247 22.73 -24.79 -8.11
N GLU A 248 22.60 -26.11 -8.08
CA GLU A 248 21.37 -26.83 -7.74
C GLU A 248 20.93 -26.55 -6.29
N LEU A 249 21.84 -26.66 -5.33
CA LEU A 249 21.53 -26.36 -3.92
C LEU A 249 21.23 -24.87 -3.70
N THR A 250 21.89 -23.98 -4.45
CA THR A 250 21.57 -22.55 -4.42
C THR A 250 20.16 -22.32 -4.96
N SER A 251 19.79 -22.98 -6.05
CA SER A 251 18.43 -22.92 -6.59
C SER A 251 17.41 -23.43 -5.56
N LEU A 252 17.59 -24.63 -5.04
CA LEU A 252 16.62 -25.23 -4.12
C LEU A 252 16.54 -24.47 -2.78
N LEU A 253 17.65 -24.23 -2.11
CA LEU A 253 17.64 -23.66 -0.76
C LEU A 253 17.44 -22.14 -0.76
N VAL A 254 18.18 -21.42 -1.59
CA VAL A 254 18.20 -19.95 -1.56
C VAL A 254 17.09 -19.34 -2.39
N VAL A 255 16.86 -19.83 -3.61
CA VAL A 255 15.79 -19.27 -4.47
C VAL A 255 14.42 -19.75 -3.99
N HIS A 256 14.23 -21.06 -3.90
CA HIS A 256 12.91 -21.65 -3.65
C HIS A 256 12.53 -21.62 -2.17
N TRP A 257 13.31 -22.27 -1.31
CA TRP A 257 12.95 -22.39 0.12
C TRP A 257 13.03 -21.06 0.87
N CYS A 258 14.10 -20.28 0.71
CA CYS A 258 14.12 -18.95 1.33
C CYS A 258 13.06 -18.01 0.75
N GLY A 259 12.76 -18.08 -0.56
CA GLY A 259 11.67 -17.32 -1.17
C GLY A 259 10.30 -17.68 -0.59
N LEU A 260 10.00 -18.98 -0.49
CA LEU A 260 8.78 -19.51 0.11
C LEU A 260 8.63 -19.10 1.58
N LEU A 261 9.67 -19.34 2.39
CA LEU A 261 9.65 -19.04 3.81
C LEU A 261 9.53 -17.53 4.06
N LEU A 262 10.20 -16.71 3.25
CA LEU A 262 10.08 -15.27 3.36
C LEU A 262 8.66 -14.82 3.04
N ASP A 263 8.05 -15.24 1.94
CA ASP A 263 6.69 -14.80 1.59
C ASP A 263 5.64 -15.25 2.62
N LEU A 264 5.72 -16.50 3.10
CA LEU A 264 4.83 -17.01 4.16
C LEU A 264 4.99 -16.26 5.49
N SER A 265 6.20 -15.82 5.82
CA SER A 265 6.50 -15.20 7.12
C SER A 265 6.52 -13.66 7.09
N ALA A 266 6.70 -13.01 5.95
CA ALA A 266 6.95 -11.58 5.82
C ALA A 266 5.83 -10.74 6.46
N GLY A 267 4.57 -11.10 6.20
CA GLY A 267 3.42 -10.44 6.81
C GLY A 267 3.49 -10.48 8.35
N PHE A 268 3.77 -11.65 8.93
CA PHE A 268 3.89 -11.82 10.37
C PHE A 268 5.11 -11.09 10.95
N LEU A 269 6.27 -11.21 10.28
CA LEU A 269 7.50 -10.56 10.69
C LEU A 269 7.33 -9.04 10.77
N LEU A 270 6.67 -8.42 9.79
CA LEU A 270 6.41 -6.99 9.75
C LEU A 270 5.36 -6.54 10.77
N PHE A 271 4.35 -7.38 11.04
CA PHE A 271 3.23 -7.03 11.90
C PHE A 271 3.67 -6.86 13.36
N PHE A 272 4.42 -7.81 13.92
CA PHE A 272 4.82 -7.77 15.32
C PHE A 272 6.01 -6.84 15.58
N ASP A 273 5.90 -6.01 16.62
CA ASP A 273 6.95 -5.05 17.01
C ASP A 273 8.33 -5.71 17.21
N ALA A 274 8.34 -6.91 17.80
CA ALA A 274 9.57 -7.62 18.13
C ALA A 274 10.34 -8.15 16.91
N SER A 275 9.63 -8.56 15.85
CA SER A 275 10.24 -9.12 14.63
C SER A 275 10.37 -8.10 13.50
N ARG A 276 9.76 -6.91 13.64
CA ARG A 276 9.64 -5.96 12.53
C ARG A 276 10.95 -5.54 11.90
N SER A 277 11.99 -5.30 12.70
CA SER A 277 13.30 -4.92 12.17
C SER A 277 13.90 -6.00 11.27
N ILE A 278 13.75 -7.27 11.67
CA ILE A 278 14.16 -8.43 10.89
C ILE A 278 13.33 -8.52 9.61
N GLY A 279 12.01 -8.39 9.71
CA GLY A 279 11.11 -8.36 8.56
C GLY A 279 11.46 -7.25 7.57
N LEU A 280 11.67 -6.03 8.04
CA LEU A 280 12.05 -4.89 7.20
C LEU A 280 13.36 -5.14 6.46
N PHE A 281 14.36 -5.74 7.10
CA PHE A 281 15.62 -6.07 6.45
C PHE A 281 15.43 -7.07 5.31
N PHE A 282 14.83 -8.23 5.58
CA PHE A 282 14.68 -9.29 4.58
C PHE A 282 13.71 -8.92 3.47
N VAL A 283 12.58 -8.29 3.79
CA VAL A 283 11.62 -7.80 2.79
C VAL A 283 12.26 -6.74 1.90
N SER A 284 13.03 -5.81 2.46
CA SER A 284 13.70 -4.79 1.65
C SER A 284 14.76 -5.41 0.74
N TYR A 285 15.56 -6.33 1.26
CA TYR A 285 16.54 -7.08 0.48
C TYR A 285 15.88 -7.84 -0.67
N PHE A 286 14.78 -8.55 -0.39
CA PHE A 286 14.02 -9.31 -1.39
C PHE A 286 13.49 -8.43 -2.52
N HIS A 287 12.89 -7.27 -2.20
CA HIS A 287 12.40 -6.36 -3.24
C HIS A 287 13.52 -5.69 -4.02
N CYS A 288 14.63 -5.32 -3.36
CA CYS A 288 15.81 -4.86 -4.08
C CYS A 288 16.34 -5.91 -5.05
N MET A 289 16.40 -7.18 -4.63
CA MET A 289 16.80 -8.29 -5.49
C MET A 289 15.82 -8.48 -6.66
N ASN A 290 14.51 -8.50 -6.39
CA ASN A 290 13.48 -8.63 -7.43
C ASN A 290 13.51 -7.49 -8.45
N SER A 291 13.88 -6.27 -8.04
CA SER A 291 14.07 -5.13 -8.96
C SER A 291 15.17 -5.34 -9.99
N GLN A 292 16.11 -6.24 -9.71
CA GLN A 292 17.23 -6.57 -10.58
C GLN A 292 16.99 -7.88 -11.35
N LEU A 293 16.30 -8.85 -10.71
CA LEU A 293 16.03 -10.16 -11.31
C LEU A 293 14.89 -10.14 -12.32
N PHE A 294 13.87 -9.32 -12.08
CA PHE A 294 12.62 -9.38 -12.82
C PHE A 294 12.21 -8.02 -13.37
N SER A 295 11.77 -7.99 -14.63
CA SER A 295 11.16 -6.82 -15.25
C SER A 295 9.67 -6.73 -14.89
N ILE A 296 9.37 -6.58 -13.61
CA ILE A 296 8.00 -6.55 -13.05
C ILE A 296 7.50 -5.13 -12.74
N GLY A 297 8.06 -4.14 -13.43
CA GLY A 297 7.70 -2.72 -13.34
C GLY A 297 7.91 -2.13 -11.95
N MET A 298 6.99 -1.25 -11.54
CA MET A 298 7.09 -0.48 -10.30
C MET A 298 6.91 -1.30 -9.01
N PHE A 299 6.66 -2.61 -9.11
CA PHE A 299 6.22 -3.44 -7.98
C PHE A 299 7.20 -3.47 -6.81
N PRO A 300 8.49 -3.76 -7.01
CA PRO A 300 9.42 -3.82 -5.90
C PRO A 300 9.53 -2.47 -5.17
N TYR A 301 9.46 -1.36 -5.92
CA TYR A 301 9.49 -0.01 -5.36
C TYR A 301 8.22 0.33 -4.58
N VAL A 302 7.04 -0.08 -5.06
CA VAL A 302 5.77 0.10 -4.34
C VAL A 302 5.76 -0.72 -3.05
N MET A 303 6.26 -1.96 -3.09
CA MET A 303 6.37 -2.78 -1.89
C MET A 303 7.35 -2.19 -0.89
N LEU A 304 8.52 -1.71 -1.32
CA LEU A 304 9.46 -0.95 -0.48
C LEU A 304 8.82 0.31 0.13
N ALA A 305 8.07 1.07 -0.65
CA ALA A 305 7.34 2.25 -0.18
C ALA A 305 6.20 1.91 0.81
N SER A 306 5.67 0.69 0.76
CA SER A 306 4.64 0.21 1.68
C SER A 306 5.21 -0.27 3.02
N SER A 307 6.45 -0.77 3.07
CA SER A 307 7.10 -1.30 4.28
C SER A 307 7.06 -0.35 5.49
N PRO A 308 7.29 0.98 5.34
CA PRO A 308 7.16 1.92 6.45
C PRO A 308 5.79 1.93 7.13
N LEU A 309 4.70 1.52 6.46
CA LEU A 309 3.36 1.43 7.06
C LEU A 309 3.34 0.56 8.31
N PHE A 310 4.20 -0.45 8.39
CA PHE A 310 4.27 -1.36 9.54
C PHE A 310 5.00 -0.74 10.73
N CYS A 311 5.87 0.25 10.52
CA CYS A 311 6.56 0.97 11.58
C CYS A 311 5.60 1.74 12.51
N SER A 312 6.12 2.19 13.66
CA SER A 312 5.36 3.03 14.61
C SER A 312 4.75 4.23 13.90
N THR A 313 3.46 4.49 14.09
CA THR A 313 2.72 5.51 13.31
C THR A 313 3.26 6.94 13.46
N GLU A 314 4.04 7.19 14.51
CA GLU A 314 4.74 8.44 14.83
C GLU A 314 6.19 8.55 14.35
N TRP A 315 6.72 7.52 13.66
CA TRP A 315 8.10 7.50 13.20
C TRP A 315 8.47 8.74 12.35
N PRO A 316 7.61 9.27 11.45
CA PRO A 316 8.00 10.41 10.63
C PRO A 316 8.20 11.67 11.47
N ARG A 317 7.36 11.90 12.48
CA ARG A 317 7.53 13.03 13.40
C ARG A 317 8.80 12.91 14.23
N LYS A 318 9.08 11.70 14.72
CA LYS A 318 10.34 11.42 15.45
C LYS A 318 11.56 11.67 14.56
N LEU A 319 11.48 11.32 13.27
CA LEU A 319 12.53 11.60 12.31
C LEU A 319 12.71 13.10 12.10
N VAL A 320 11.63 13.85 11.83
CA VAL A 320 11.67 15.31 11.68
C VAL A 320 12.27 15.99 12.92
N ALA A 321 11.93 15.52 14.12
CA ALA A 321 12.45 16.06 15.37
C ALA A 321 13.99 15.91 15.51
N ARG A 322 14.58 14.89 14.86
CA ARG A 322 16.03 14.65 14.82
C ARG A 322 16.74 15.43 13.70
N CYS A 323 16.02 15.95 12.71
CA CYS A 323 16.60 16.72 11.61
C CYS A 323 17.13 18.09 12.07
N PRO A 324 18.11 18.70 11.37
CA PRO A 324 18.60 20.04 11.68
C PRO A 324 17.49 21.10 11.65
N LYS A 325 17.58 22.13 12.51
CA LYS A 325 16.54 23.19 12.65
C LYS A 325 16.19 23.89 11.34
N ARG A 326 17.14 24.03 10.41
CA ARG A 326 16.90 24.61 9.08
C ARG A 326 15.94 23.74 8.25
N LEU A 327 16.14 22.42 8.29
CA LEU A 327 15.30 21.46 7.57
C LEU A 327 13.92 21.31 8.23
N GLN A 328 13.83 21.47 9.56
CA GLN A 328 12.55 21.47 10.29
C GLN A 328 11.57 22.57 9.82
N LYS A 329 12.06 23.64 9.17
CA LYS A 329 11.18 24.67 8.58
C LYS A 329 10.49 24.22 7.28
N LEU A 330 11.09 23.27 6.57
CA LEU A 330 10.58 22.72 5.29
C LEU A 330 9.80 21.42 5.50
N LEU A 331 10.08 20.71 6.59
CA LEU A 331 9.45 19.45 6.95
C LEU A 331 8.11 19.66 7.68
N PRO A 332 7.21 18.66 7.66
CA PRO A 332 5.92 18.75 8.36
C PRO A 332 6.08 18.85 9.89
N THR A 333 5.03 19.33 10.56
CA THR A 333 5.09 19.60 12.01
C THR A 333 5.44 18.36 12.85
N LYS A 334 6.26 18.56 13.88
CA LYS A 334 6.58 17.55 14.91
C LYS A 334 5.56 17.50 16.05
N ASP A 335 4.58 18.40 16.07
CA ASP A 335 3.60 18.51 17.15
C ASP A 335 2.70 17.28 17.23
N ALA A 336 2.17 17.02 18.42
CA ALA A 336 1.19 15.98 18.63
C ALA A 336 -0.10 16.26 17.81
N PRO A 337 -0.79 15.22 17.32
CA PRO A 337 -1.96 15.42 16.49
C PRO A 337 -3.14 15.88 17.33
N GLN A 338 -3.98 16.72 16.73
CA GLN A 338 -5.20 17.22 17.36
C GLN A 338 -6.37 16.24 17.23
N PRO A 339 -7.40 16.33 18.09
CA PRO A 339 -8.57 15.47 17.99
C PRO A 339 -9.31 15.59 16.65
N SER A 340 -9.95 14.52 16.21
CA SER A 340 -10.70 14.43 14.95
C SER A 340 -12.07 13.83 15.20
N ALA A 341 -13.11 14.42 14.57
CA ALA A 341 -14.47 13.88 14.63
C ALA A 341 -14.64 12.51 13.96
N SER A 342 -13.62 12.04 13.22
CA SER A 342 -13.63 10.73 12.56
C SER A 342 -13.17 9.59 13.49
N CYS A 343 -12.77 9.92 14.72
CA CYS A 343 -12.24 8.98 15.71
C CYS A 343 -13.16 8.84 16.92
N VAL A 344 -13.08 7.69 17.57
CA VAL A 344 -13.78 7.37 18.82
C VAL A 344 -12.79 7.42 19.98
N TYR A 345 -13.03 8.35 20.92
CA TYR A 345 -12.19 8.54 22.10
C TYR A 345 -12.78 7.79 23.31
N LYS A 346 -11.99 6.92 23.95
CA LYS A 346 -12.37 6.31 25.24
C LYS A 346 -12.43 7.43 26.29
N ARG A 347 -13.61 7.68 26.87
CA ARG A 347 -13.77 8.64 27.98
C ARG A 347 -13.36 7.98 29.29
N ALA A 348 -12.31 8.48 29.93
CA ALA A 348 -11.75 7.91 31.16
C ALA A 348 -12.69 7.87 32.39
N ARG A 349 -13.89 8.48 32.33
CA ARG A 349 -14.84 8.57 33.47
C ARG A 349 -16.32 8.38 33.10
N ALA A 350 -16.64 7.95 31.87
CA ALA A 350 -18.05 7.78 31.49
C ALA A 350 -18.53 6.36 31.82
N ARG A 351 -19.62 6.24 32.59
CA ARG A 351 -20.34 4.97 32.82
C ARG A 351 -21.02 4.42 31.55
N ALA A 352 -21.22 5.27 30.55
CA ALA A 352 -21.77 4.90 29.26
C ALA A 352 -20.64 4.61 28.26
N GLY A 353 -20.80 3.54 27.47
CA GLY A 353 -19.85 3.16 26.43
C GLY A 353 -19.58 4.26 25.39
N PRO A 354 -18.52 4.10 24.58
CA PRO A 354 -18.18 5.08 23.54
C PRO A 354 -19.37 5.31 22.59
N LYS A 355 -19.72 6.59 22.35
CA LYS A 355 -20.76 6.94 21.37
C LYS A 355 -20.25 6.68 19.95
N VAL A 356 -20.62 5.54 19.40
CA VAL A 356 -20.35 5.15 18.01
C VAL A 356 -21.49 5.64 17.10
N GLY A 357 -21.16 6.41 16.06
CA GLY A 357 -22.11 6.84 15.05
C GLY A 357 -22.08 5.94 13.82
N LEU A 358 -23.04 6.15 12.89
CA LEU A 358 -23.18 5.36 11.67
C LEU A 358 -21.88 5.31 10.83
N ARG A 359 -21.17 6.44 10.70
CA ARG A 359 -19.89 6.50 9.96
C ARG A 359 -18.83 5.56 10.53
N HIS A 360 -18.76 5.42 11.85
CA HIS A 360 -17.81 4.52 12.51
C HIS A 360 -18.17 3.06 12.26
N GLN A 361 -19.46 2.73 12.26
CA GLN A 361 -19.96 1.40 11.94
C GLN A 361 -19.67 1.05 10.49
N LEU A 362 -19.97 1.95 9.54
CA LEU A 362 -19.68 1.75 8.12
C LEU A 362 -18.18 1.52 7.86
N GLY A 363 -17.30 2.28 8.52
CA GLY A 363 -15.84 2.07 8.42
C GLY A 363 -15.41 0.69 8.93
N ALA A 364 -16.00 0.20 10.02
CA ALA A 364 -15.72 -1.12 10.55
C ALA A 364 -16.25 -2.24 9.63
N VAL A 365 -17.48 -2.11 9.13
CA VAL A 365 -18.08 -3.05 8.17
C VAL A 365 -17.25 -3.10 6.89
N PHE A 366 -16.90 -1.95 6.32
CA PHE A 366 -16.02 -1.86 5.15
C PHE A 366 -14.70 -2.60 5.39
N THR A 367 -14.05 -2.36 6.53
CA THR A 367 -12.77 -3.02 6.87
C THR A 367 -12.90 -4.54 6.88
N LEU A 368 -13.94 -5.07 7.53
CA LEU A 368 -14.13 -6.52 7.62
C LEU A 368 -14.50 -7.13 6.27
N LEU A 369 -15.46 -6.52 5.55
CA LEU A 369 -15.87 -7.00 4.23
C LEU A 369 -14.71 -6.98 3.25
N TYR A 370 -13.92 -5.91 3.23
CA TYR A 370 -12.75 -5.79 2.37
C TYR A 370 -11.72 -6.90 2.67
N LEU A 371 -11.35 -7.10 3.94
CA LEU A 371 -10.38 -8.15 4.28
C LEU A 371 -10.89 -9.56 3.96
N LEU A 372 -12.17 -9.82 4.19
CA LEU A 372 -12.79 -11.10 3.84
C LEU A 372 -12.82 -11.32 2.32
N GLU A 373 -13.18 -10.29 1.56
CA GLU A 373 -13.15 -10.31 0.10
C GLU A 373 -11.74 -10.60 -0.42
N GLN A 374 -10.73 -9.88 0.07
CA GLN A 374 -9.33 -10.08 -0.35
C GLN A 374 -8.76 -11.45 0.04
N LEU A 375 -9.23 -12.06 1.14
CA LEU A 375 -8.87 -13.44 1.50
C LEU A 375 -9.61 -14.48 0.65
N PHE A 376 -10.82 -14.17 0.21
CA PHE A 376 -11.67 -15.07 -0.57
C PHE A 376 -11.30 -15.11 -2.05
N LEU A 377 -11.06 -13.95 -2.67
CA LEU A 377 -10.84 -13.83 -4.11
C LEU A 377 -9.72 -14.74 -4.68
N PRO A 378 -8.56 -14.95 -4.00
CA PRO A 378 -7.55 -15.89 -4.46
C PRO A 378 -8.03 -17.33 -4.66
N TYR A 379 -9.16 -17.71 -4.06
CA TYR A 379 -9.75 -19.05 -4.14
C TYR A 379 -11.04 -19.09 -4.96
N SER A 380 -11.39 -18.01 -5.65
CA SER A 380 -12.63 -17.90 -6.44
C SER A 380 -12.72 -18.84 -7.67
N HIS A 381 -11.69 -19.65 -7.91
CA HIS A 381 -11.59 -20.63 -9.00
C HIS A 381 -12.76 -21.61 -9.10
N PHE A 382 -13.43 -21.92 -7.98
CA PHE A 382 -14.62 -22.76 -7.99
C PHE A 382 -15.82 -22.09 -8.66
N LEU A 383 -15.84 -20.75 -8.73
CA LEU A 383 -16.85 -19.98 -9.47
C LEU A 383 -16.48 -19.80 -10.94
N THR A 384 -15.18 -19.67 -11.25
CA THR A 384 -14.68 -19.32 -12.59
C THR A 384 -14.28 -20.53 -13.45
N GLN A 385 -14.59 -21.75 -12.99
CA GLN A 385 -14.42 -23.03 -13.70
C GLN A 385 -13.02 -23.25 -14.30
N GLY A 386 -11.99 -23.35 -13.45
CA GLY A 386 -10.73 -23.96 -13.89
C GLY A 386 -9.48 -23.61 -13.08
N TYR A 387 -8.51 -24.53 -13.08
CA TYR A 387 -7.12 -24.24 -12.74
C TYR A 387 -6.46 -23.57 -13.95
N ASN A 388 -5.95 -22.37 -13.72
CA ASN A 388 -5.41 -21.48 -14.76
C ASN A 388 -4.22 -22.04 -15.54
N ASN A 389 -3.57 -23.08 -15.04
CA ASN A 389 -2.40 -23.68 -15.69
C ASN A 389 -2.77 -24.51 -16.93
N TRP A 390 -4.00 -25.07 -17.02
CA TRP A 390 -4.34 -26.06 -18.06
C TRP A 390 -5.74 -25.92 -18.67
N THR A 391 -6.55 -24.98 -18.19
CA THR A 391 -7.91 -24.74 -18.69
C THR A 391 -8.08 -23.29 -19.13
N ASN A 392 -8.96 -23.04 -20.10
CA ASN A 392 -9.35 -21.69 -20.54
C ASN A 392 -10.23 -20.99 -19.47
N GLY A 393 -9.77 -20.97 -18.21
CA GLY A 393 -10.44 -20.28 -17.12
C GLY A 393 -10.28 -18.76 -17.23
N LEU A 394 -11.02 -18.04 -16.40
CA LEU A 394 -10.93 -16.58 -16.30
C LEU A 394 -9.64 -16.16 -15.54
N TYR A 395 -8.49 -16.41 -16.16
CA TYR A 395 -7.12 -16.15 -15.65
C TYR A 395 -6.98 -14.85 -14.86
N GLY A 396 -7.57 -13.76 -15.36
CA GLY A 396 -7.49 -12.42 -14.78
C GLY A 396 -8.27 -12.20 -13.48
N TYR A 397 -8.89 -13.23 -12.89
CA TYR A 397 -9.58 -13.10 -11.59
C TYR A 397 -8.94 -13.94 -10.48
N SER A 398 -7.83 -14.60 -10.80
CA SER A 398 -7.00 -15.29 -9.82
C SER A 398 -5.81 -14.42 -9.40
N TRP A 399 -5.35 -14.59 -8.18
CA TRP A 399 -4.10 -13.95 -7.71
C TRP A 399 -2.84 -14.69 -8.20
N ASP A 400 -2.94 -15.49 -9.26
CA ASP A 400 -1.81 -16.23 -9.81
C ASP A 400 -0.94 -15.25 -10.64
N MET A 401 0.31 -15.02 -10.22
CA MET A 401 1.18 -14.01 -10.84
C MET A 401 1.64 -14.40 -12.23
N MET A 402 2.41 -15.49 -12.33
CA MET A 402 3.03 -15.94 -13.56
C MET A 402 2.74 -17.43 -13.72
N VAL A 403 1.76 -17.73 -14.58
CA VAL A 403 1.36 -19.11 -14.86
C VAL A 403 2.00 -19.65 -16.13
N HIS A 404 2.30 -18.78 -17.09
CA HIS A 404 2.96 -19.15 -18.33
C HIS A 404 4.07 -18.17 -18.69
N SER A 405 5.24 -18.71 -19.05
CA SER A 405 6.21 -18.01 -19.87
C SER A 405 6.16 -18.62 -21.26
N ARG A 406 6.04 -17.81 -22.31
CA ARG A 406 6.10 -18.27 -23.69
C ARG A 406 7.31 -17.64 -24.35
N SER A 407 8.19 -18.46 -24.90
CA SER A 407 9.25 -18.02 -25.79
C SER A 407 8.99 -18.59 -27.18
N HIS A 408 9.26 -17.79 -28.21
CA HIS A 408 9.25 -18.28 -29.57
C HIS A 408 10.50 -19.13 -29.79
N GLN A 409 10.35 -20.43 -30.07
CA GLN A 409 11.48 -21.28 -30.44
C GLN A 409 11.97 -20.99 -31.86
N HIS A 410 11.07 -20.68 -32.78
CA HIS A 410 11.40 -20.36 -34.16
C HIS A 410 10.34 -19.43 -34.76
N VAL A 411 10.79 -18.39 -35.47
CA VAL A 411 9.93 -17.52 -36.28
C VAL A 411 10.27 -17.83 -37.74
N LYS A 412 9.26 -18.15 -38.55
CA LYS A 412 9.43 -18.48 -39.96
C LYS A 412 8.57 -17.55 -40.79
N ILE A 413 9.22 -16.66 -41.54
CA ILE A 413 8.54 -15.74 -42.46
C ILE A 413 8.55 -16.39 -43.84
N THR A 414 7.37 -16.53 -44.44
CA THR A 414 7.21 -17.03 -45.81
C THR A 414 6.77 -15.90 -46.71
N TYR A 415 7.29 -15.87 -47.93
CA TYR A 415 6.77 -15.01 -48.98
C TYR A 415 6.36 -15.84 -50.18
N ARG A 416 5.40 -15.33 -50.94
CA ARG A 416 5.04 -15.86 -52.24
C ARG A 416 5.25 -14.77 -53.27
N ASP A 417 6.12 -15.03 -54.24
CA ASP A 417 6.35 -14.10 -55.34
C ASP A 417 5.05 -13.95 -56.15
N GLY A 418 4.61 -12.71 -56.36
CA GLY A 418 3.35 -12.41 -57.06
C GLY A 418 3.41 -12.61 -58.57
N LEU A 419 4.61 -12.66 -59.16
CA LEU A 419 4.86 -12.85 -60.59
C LEU A 419 5.18 -14.31 -60.91
N THR A 420 6.03 -14.95 -60.11
CA THR A 420 6.47 -16.34 -60.36
C THR A 420 5.65 -17.38 -59.59
N GLY A 421 4.95 -16.97 -58.53
CA GLY A 421 4.18 -17.86 -57.66
C GLY A 421 5.03 -18.67 -56.68
N GLU A 422 6.35 -18.49 -56.69
CA GLU A 422 7.32 -19.27 -55.92
C GLU A 422 7.25 -18.93 -54.42
N LEU A 423 7.38 -19.95 -53.57
CA LEU A 423 7.37 -19.83 -52.12
C LEU A 423 8.80 -19.78 -51.59
N GLY A 424 9.15 -18.69 -50.91
CA GLY A 424 10.46 -18.51 -50.29
C GLY A 424 10.36 -18.25 -48.78
N TYR A 425 11.53 -18.25 -48.13
CA TYR A 425 11.67 -17.99 -46.71
C TYR A 425 12.55 -16.76 -46.47
N LEU A 426 12.14 -15.91 -45.53
CA LEU A 426 12.95 -14.78 -45.07
C LEU A 426 13.52 -15.10 -43.69
N ASN A 427 14.79 -14.72 -43.47
CA ASN A 427 15.42 -14.80 -42.16
C ASN A 427 14.87 -13.65 -41.28
N PRO A 428 14.20 -13.93 -40.15
CA PRO A 428 13.62 -12.90 -39.29
C PRO A 428 14.65 -11.96 -38.65
N GLY A 429 15.93 -12.36 -38.56
CA GLY A 429 16.99 -11.56 -37.92
C GLY A 429 17.83 -10.72 -38.87
N ALA A 430 17.43 -10.56 -40.14
CA ALA A 430 18.20 -9.84 -41.16
C ALA A 430 17.94 -8.32 -41.20
N PHE A 431 17.19 -7.76 -40.25
CA PHE A 431 16.84 -6.35 -40.18
C PHE A 431 17.05 -5.77 -38.79
#